data_AF-A0A2V5NL35-F1
#
_entry.id   AF-A0A2V5NL35-F1
#
_cell.length_a   1.000
_cell.length_b   1.000
_cell.length_c   1.000
_cell.angle_alpha   90.00
_cell.angle_beta   90.00
_cell.angle_gamma   90.00
#
_symmetry.space_group_name_H-M   'P 1'
#
loop_
_entity.id
_entity.type
_entity.pdbx_description
1 polymer ?
#
loop_
_entity_poly.entity_id
_entity_poly.type
_entity_poly.pdbx_seq_one_letter_code
_entity_poly.pdbx_strand_id
1 'polypeptide(L)'
;MRHPATRLIILLVLLAVALLTFWLVRRPWSTPRSDTATNPVDPQIVARFVALEAGERAMDQTVWAKELLAQECGRVFESWWDSINAVTNKLRVLASLPIGEIVMGKFSSPQKIGHEIEVYPPSGNGVKWSSEEWTRFVEKSERAGWQLMNTEFRHVQFDSDLAGQPLRSRVYFRAHLVNAERFERAV
;
A
#
# COMPACT_ATOMS: atom_id res chain seq x y z
N MET A 1 23.65 64.72 41.12
CA MET A 1 23.37 63.62 42.08
C MET A 1 21.95 63.13 41.83
N ARG A 2 21.78 62.01 41.11
CA ARG A 2 20.46 61.42 40.81
C ARG A 2 20.19 60.31 41.81
N HIS A 3 19.09 60.44 42.55
CA HIS A 3 18.86 59.75 43.81
C HIS A 3 18.78 58.21 43.67
N PRO A 4 19.54 57.44 44.49
CA PRO A 4 19.51 55.98 44.48
C PRO A 4 18.12 55.42 44.84
N ALA A 5 17.33 56.18 45.60
CA ALA A 5 15.96 55.84 45.98
C ALA A 5 15.02 55.65 44.76
N THR A 6 15.13 56.49 43.73
CA THR A 6 14.30 56.37 42.52
C THR A 6 14.58 55.08 41.74
N ARG A 7 15.84 54.61 41.72
CA ARG A 7 16.19 53.34 41.05
C ARG A 7 15.70 52.14 41.83
N LEU A 8 15.71 52.21 43.16
CA LEU A 8 15.18 51.18 44.04
C LEU A 8 13.67 51.03 43.89
N ILE A 9 12.93 52.14 43.78
CA ILE A 9 11.48 52.13 43.57
C ILE A 9 11.13 51.50 42.22
N ILE A 10 11.85 51.86 41.14
CA ILE A 10 11.62 51.27 39.81
C ILE A 10 11.90 49.76 39.83
N LEU A 11 12.97 49.32 40.49
CA LEU A 11 13.29 47.89 40.64
C LEU A 11 12.22 47.13 41.43
N LEU A 12 11.68 47.72 42.51
CA LEU A 12 10.62 47.12 43.31
C LEU A 12 9.31 47.00 42.53
N VAL A 13 8.96 48.02 41.72
CA VAL A 13 7.78 47.96 40.86
C VAL A 13 7.94 46.90 39.78
N LEU A 14 9.10 46.80 39.14
CA LEU A 14 9.39 45.77 38.13
C LEU A 14 9.35 44.37 38.75
N LEU A 15 9.88 44.20 39.97
CA LEU A 15 9.82 42.93 40.69
C LEU A 15 8.38 42.55 41.06
N ALA A 16 7.58 43.51 41.52
CA ALA A 16 6.17 43.28 41.85
C ALA A 16 5.35 42.90 40.61
N VAL A 17 5.59 43.57 39.47
CA VAL A 17 4.95 43.22 38.18
C VAL A 17 5.39 41.82 37.73
N ALA A 18 6.68 41.49 37.82
CA ALA A 18 7.19 40.17 37.46
C ALA A 18 6.62 39.06 38.36
N LEU A 19 6.47 39.32 39.66
CA LEU A 19 5.85 38.38 40.59
C LEU A 19 4.34 38.25 40.34
N LEU A 20 3.65 39.33 39.99
CA LEU A 20 2.23 39.31 39.65
C LEU A 20 1.98 38.55 38.35
N THR A 21 2.79 38.78 37.31
CA THR A 21 2.69 38.04 36.04
C THR A 21 3.04 36.57 36.24
N PHE A 22 4.07 36.27 37.02
CA PHE A 22 4.42 34.90 37.38
C PHE A 22 3.30 34.21 38.16
N TRP A 23 2.65 34.91 39.09
CA TRP A 23 1.52 34.38 39.84
C TRP A 23 0.27 34.18 38.99
N LEU A 24 -0.02 35.10 38.05
CA LEU A 24 -1.11 34.98 37.08
C LEU A 24 -0.88 33.83 36.08
N VAL A 25 0.35 33.63 35.61
CA VAL A 25 0.72 32.51 34.72
C VAL A 25 0.78 31.18 35.47
N ARG A 26 1.14 31.20 36.77
CA ARG A 26 1.11 30.02 37.64
C ARG A 26 -0.26 29.71 38.25
N ARG A 27 -1.29 30.55 38.04
CA ARG A 27 -2.64 30.11 38.35
C ARG A 27 -2.86 28.86 37.50
N PRO A 28 -3.00 27.67 38.11
CA PRO A 28 -3.28 26.48 37.33
C PRO A 28 -4.54 26.83 36.55
N TRP A 29 -4.45 26.80 35.22
CA TRP A 29 -5.62 26.84 34.38
C TRP A 29 -6.52 25.79 34.99
N SER A 30 -7.60 26.22 35.63
CA SER A 30 -8.61 25.31 36.10
C SER A 30 -9.24 24.84 34.82
N THR A 31 -8.64 23.84 34.18
CA THR A 31 -9.37 22.99 33.27
C THR A 31 -10.61 22.62 34.06
N PRO A 32 -11.82 22.94 33.58
CA PRO A 32 -13.01 22.38 34.21
C PRO A 32 -12.68 20.90 34.31
N ARG A 33 -12.69 20.40 35.55
CA ARG A 33 -12.60 18.98 35.81
C ARG A 33 -13.70 18.42 34.94
N SER A 34 -13.34 17.81 33.82
CA SER A 34 -14.20 16.83 33.19
C SER A 34 -14.25 15.76 34.27
N ASP A 35 -15.21 15.92 35.18
CA ASP A 35 -15.70 14.81 35.96
C ASP A 35 -15.80 13.69 34.95
N THR A 36 -15.13 12.59 35.26
CA THR A 36 -15.22 11.35 34.53
C THR A 36 -16.70 11.04 34.41
N ALA A 37 -17.32 11.58 33.37
CA ALA A 37 -18.57 11.13 32.86
C ALA A 37 -18.17 9.81 32.20
N THR A 38 -18.10 8.77 33.04
CA THR A 38 -18.84 7.55 32.74
C THR A 38 -20.28 7.95 32.43
N ASN A 39 -20.47 8.61 31.28
CA ASN A 39 -21.72 8.57 30.57
C ASN A 39 -21.81 7.09 30.20
N PRO A 40 -22.72 6.30 30.80
CA PRO A 40 -23.00 5.00 30.25
C PRO A 40 -23.35 5.27 28.78
N VAL A 41 -22.58 4.67 27.86
CA VAL A 41 -22.90 4.75 26.45
C VAL A 41 -24.36 4.36 26.34
N ASP A 42 -25.19 5.27 25.81
CA ASP A 42 -26.63 5.08 25.75
C ASP A 42 -26.90 3.67 25.19
N PRO A 43 -27.54 2.77 25.95
CA PRO A 43 -27.83 1.42 25.49
C PRO A 43 -28.56 1.40 24.14
N GLN A 44 -29.32 2.45 23.81
CA GLN A 44 -29.95 2.59 22.50
C GLN A 44 -28.95 2.86 21.38
N ILE A 45 -27.89 3.64 21.63
CA ILE A 45 -26.81 3.86 20.65
C ILE A 45 -26.01 2.58 20.44
N VAL A 46 -25.68 1.86 21.53
CA VAL A 46 -25.02 0.54 21.42
C VAL A 46 -25.90 -0.43 20.63
N ALA A 47 -27.19 -0.52 20.93
CA ALA A 47 -28.11 -1.40 20.22
C ALA A 47 -28.24 -1.04 18.73
N ARG A 48 -28.29 0.26 18.39
CA ARG A 48 -28.29 0.72 16.99
C ARG A 48 -26.99 0.37 16.27
N PHE A 49 -25.85 0.56 16.93
CA PHE A 49 -24.54 0.20 16.37
C PHE A 49 -24.44 -1.30 16.11
N VAL A 50 -24.85 -2.13 17.07
CA VAL A 50 -24.89 -3.60 16.90
C VAL A 50 -25.83 -4.02 15.78
N ALA A 51 -26.98 -3.36 15.63
CA ALA A 51 -27.91 -3.65 14.53
C ALA A 51 -27.33 -3.26 13.15
N LEU A 52 -26.60 -2.15 13.07
CA LEU A 52 -25.88 -1.75 11.86
C LEU A 52 -24.76 -2.74 11.52
N GLU A 53 -23.93 -3.11 12.50
CA GLU A 53 -22.86 -4.10 12.31
C GLU A 53 -23.41 -5.47 11.87
N ALA A 54 -24.54 -5.90 12.44
CA ALA A 54 -25.21 -7.12 12.02
C ALA A 54 -25.76 -7.03 10.58
N GLY A 55 -26.25 -5.85 10.17
CA GLY A 55 -26.68 -5.57 8.81
C GLY A 55 -25.52 -5.62 7.81
N GLU A 56 -24.40 -4.99 8.14
CA GLU A 56 -23.17 -5.03 7.33
C GLU A 56 -22.66 -6.46 7.17
N ARG A 57 -22.55 -7.23 8.25
CA ARG A 57 -22.15 -8.64 8.20
C ARG A 57 -23.08 -9.51 7.34
N ALA A 58 -24.38 -9.23 7.35
CA ALA A 58 -25.33 -9.95 6.50
C ALA A 58 -25.14 -9.59 5.01
N MET A 59 -24.78 -8.34 4.69
CA MET A 59 -24.46 -7.91 3.33
C MET A 59 -23.14 -8.51 2.84
N ASP A 60 -22.13 -8.59 3.70
CA ASP A 60 -20.85 -9.27 3.45
C ASP A 60 -21.04 -10.74 3.07
N GLN A 61 -21.98 -11.42 3.73
CA GLN A 61 -22.29 -12.83 3.47
C GLN A 61 -23.16 -13.07 2.23
N THR A 62 -23.72 -12.02 1.62
CA THR A 62 -24.68 -12.15 0.53
C THR A 62 -24.21 -11.40 -0.71
N VAL A 63 -24.56 -10.11 -0.82
CA VAL A 63 -24.32 -9.30 -2.03
C VAL A 63 -22.83 -9.06 -2.26
N TRP A 64 -22.04 -8.95 -1.18
CA TRP A 64 -20.62 -8.59 -1.25
C TRP A 64 -19.69 -9.79 -1.13
N ALA A 65 -20.23 -11.01 -0.91
CA ALA A 65 -19.41 -12.20 -0.69
C ALA A 65 -18.43 -12.46 -1.85
N LYS A 66 -18.89 -12.25 -3.10
CA LYS A 66 -18.04 -12.37 -4.28
C LYS A 66 -16.93 -11.30 -4.32
N GLU A 67 -17.25 -10.07 -3.96
CA GLU A 67 -16.30 -8.95 -3.97
C GLU A 67 -15.26 -9.11 -2.87
N LEU A 68 -15.67 -9.47 -1.65
CA LEU A 68 -14.75 -9.76 -0.55
C LEU A 68 -13.82 -10.93 -0.88
N LEU A 69 -14.32 -11.98 -1.54
CA LEU A 69 -13.48 -13.07 -2.01
C LEU A 69 -12.52 -12.64 -3.11
N ALA A 70 -12.97 -11.79 -4.05
CA ALA A 70 -12.12 -11.22 -5.09
C ALA A 70 -10.99 -10.37 -4.48
N GLN A 71 -11.30 -9.58 -3.45
CA GLN A 71 -10.34 -8.76 -2.70
C GLN A 71 -9.32 -9.63 -1.96
N GLU A 72 -9.78 -10.66 -1.24
CA GLU A 72 -8.88 -11.56 -0.51
C GLU A 72 -7.93 -12.31 -1.46
N CYS A 73 -8.43 -12.79 -2.62
CA CYS A 73 -7.57 -13.35 -3.66
C CYS A 73 -6.63 -12.30 -4.28
N GLY A 74 -7.09 -11.07 -4.48
CA GLY A 74 -6.32 -9.96 -5.04
C GLY A 74 -5.17 -9.51 -4.15
N ARG A 75 -5.34 -9.59 -2.82
CA ARG A 75 -4.35 -9.21 -1.80
C ARG A 75 -2.98 -9.87 -1.99
N VAL A 76 -2.94 -11.06 -2.58
CA VAL A 76 -1.69 -11.77 -2.93
C VAL A 76 -0.87 -10.96 -3.94
N PHE A 77 -1.49 -10.44 -5.00
CA PHE A 77 -0.81 -9.63 -6.01
C PHE A 77 -0.44 -8.25 -5.48
N GLU A 78 -1.28 -7.64 -4.65
CA GLU A 78 -0.99 -6.35 -4.01
C GLU A 78 0.22 -6.45 -3.08
N SER A 79 0.23 -7.43 -2.18
CA SER A 79 1.35 -7.65 -1.25
C SER A 79 2.65 -7.95 -1.99
N TRP A 80 2.57 -8.69 -3.10
CA TRP A 80 3.73 -8.97 -3.94
C TRP A 80 4.20 -7.73 -4.69
N TRP A 81 3.30 -6.91 -5.23
CA TRP A 81 3.64 -5.63 -5.86
C TRP A 81 4.29 -4.65 -4.87
N ASP A 82 3.77 -4.57 -3.64
CA ASP A 82 4.40 -3.79 -2.55
C ASP A 82 5.82 -4.30 -2.28
N SER A 83 6.00 -5.62 -2.19
CA SER A 83 7.31 -6.23 -1.96
C SER A 83 8.30 -5.93 -3.09
N ILE A 84 7.84 -5.93 -4.35
CA ILE A 84 8.66 -5.55 -5.52
C ILE A 84 9.10 -4.09 -5.41
N ASN A 85 8.23 -3.18 -4.97
CA ASN A 85 8.55 -1.75 -4.91
C ASN A 85 9.30 -1.34 -3.64
N ALA A 86 9.28 -2.16 -2.60
CA ALA A 86 10.04 -1.93 -1.36
C ALA A 86 11.56 -2.16 -1.51
N VAL A 87 11.99 -2.84 -2.59
CA VAL A 87 13.40 -3.23 -2.79
C VAL A 87 14.03 -2.56 -4.00
N THR A 88 15.36 -2.40 -3.96
CA THR A 88 16.13 -1.94 -5.12
C THR A 88 16.28 -3.05 -6.17
N ASN A 89 16.54 -4.28 -5.74
CA ASN A 89 16.63 -5.42 -6.65
C ASN A 89 15.26 -6.08 -6.83
N LYS A 90 14.47 -5.49 -7.72
CA LYS A 90 13.08 -5.88 -8.00
C LYS A 90 12.95 -7.27 -8.64
N LEU A 91 13.90 -7.66 -9.49
CA LEU A 91 13.87 -8.97 -10.18
C LEU A 91 13.95 -10.14 -9.19
N ARG A 92 14.71 -10.00 -8.11
CA ARG A 92 14.81 -11.05 -7.08
C ARG A 92 13.47 -11.35 -6.41
N VAL A 93 12.69 -10.32 -6.11
CA VAL A 93 11.35 -10.47 -5.53
C VAL A 93 10.36 -10.98 -6.58
N LEU A 94 10.58 -10.65 -7.85
CA LEU A 94 9.79 -11.21 -8.95
C LEU A 94 9.97 -12.74 -9.06
N ALA A 95 11.19 -13.23 -8.80
CA ALA A 95 11.49 -14.67 -8.81
C ALA A 95 10.83 -15.43 -7.65
N SER A 96 10.51 -14.77 -6.53
CA SER A 96 9.97 -15.41 -5.32
C SER A 96 8.44 -15.57 -5.32
N LEU A 97 7.75 -15.28 -6.43
CA LEU A 97 6.31 -15.51 -6.49
C LEU A 97 6.01 -17.01 -6.32
N PRO A 98 5.21 -17.41 -5.33
CA PRO A 98 4.86 -18.81 -5.13
C PRO A 98 3.89 -19.26 -6.22
N ILE A 99 4.43 -19.65 -7.37
CA ILE A 99 3.68 -20.21 -8.48
C ILE A 99 3.66 -21.73 -8.40
N GLY A 100 2.49 -22.33 -8.61
CA GLY A 100 2.40 -23.78 -8.84
C GLY A 100 2.89 -24.13 -10.24
N GLU A 101 2.33 -23.44 -11.23
CA GLU A 101 2.67 -23.59 -12.65
C GLU A 101 2.49 -22.22 -13.32
N ILE A 102 3.39 -21.85 -14.23
CA ILE A 102 3.23 -20.68 -15.10
C ILE A 102 3.18 -21.12 -16.56
N VAL A 103 2.11 -20.73 -17.26
CA VAL A 103 2.00 -20.95 -18.71
C VAL A 103 2.57 -19.72 -19.40
N MET A 104 3.73 -19.87 -20.04
CA MET A 104 4.36 -18.76 -20.74
C MET A 104 3.59 -18.40 -22.01
N GLY A 105 3.56 -17.12 -22.37
CA GLY A 105 3.06 -16.71 -23.68
C GLY A 105 3.97 -17.20 -24.80
N LYS A 106 3.40 -17.77 -25.86
CA LYS A 106 4.11 -17.96 -27.13
C LYS A 106 3.95 -16.69 -27.94
N PHE A 107 5.05 -16.18 -28.48
CA PHE A 107 5.04 -15.00 -29.34
C PHE A 107 5.45 -15.38 -30.77
N SER A 108 4.88 -14.70 -31.76
CA SER A 108 5.29 -14.83 -33.16
C SER A 108 6.53 -13.99 -33.45
N SER A 109 7.05 -14.10 -34.68
CA SER A 109 8.19 -13.31 -35.14
C SER A 109 7.94 -11.80 -34.94
N PRO A 110 8.98 -11.03 -34.58
CA PRO A 110 8.83 -9.62 -34.29
C PRO A 110 8.34 -8.83 -35.49
N GLN A 111 7.45 -7.89 -35.24
CA GLN A 111 7.02 -6.88 -36.17
C GLN A 111 7.78 -5.58 -35.86
N LYS A 112 8.47 -5.03 -36.87
CA LYS A 112 9.11 -3.72 -36.75
C LYS A 112 8.09 -2.63 -37.03
N ILE A 113 7.88 -1.76 -36.04
CA ILE A 113 6.92 -0.64 -36.15
C ILE A 113 7.60 0.73 -36.33
N GLY A 114 8.92 0.73 -36.54
CA GLY A 114 9.74 1.93 -36.72
C GLY A 114 10.59 2.25 -35.48
N HIS A 115 11.56 3.14 -35.63
CA HIS A 115 12.43 3.62 -34.54
C HIS A 115 13.10 2.49 -33.71
N GLU A 116 13.50 1.40 -34.38
CA GLU A 116 14.12 0.21 -33.74
C GLU A 116 13.21 -0.47 -32.71
N ILE A 117 11.90 -0.20 -32.75
CA ILE A 117 10.91 -0.86 -31.91
C ILE A 117 10.44 -2.14 -32.59
N GLU A 118 10.59 -3.23 -31.85
CA GLU A 118 10.05 -4.54 -32.19
C GLU A 118 8.90 -4.89 -31.26
N VAL A 119 7.78 -5.30 -31.85
CA VAL A 119 6.64 -5.86 -31.12
C VAL A 119 6.61 -7.35 -31.39
N TYR A 120 6.48 -8.14 -30.34
CA TYR A 120 6.33 -9.60 -30.41
C TYR A 120 4.86 -9.95 -30.15
N PRO A 121 4.02 -10.17 -31.19
CA PRO A 121 2.60 -10.42 -30.98
C PRO A 121 2.36 -11.78 -30.30
N PRO A 122 1.36 -11.91 -29.42
CA PRO A 122 1.02 -13.19 -28.84
C PRO A 122 0.47 -14.12 -29.92
N SER A 123 0.96 -15.36 -29.93
CA SER A 123 0.53 -16.44 -30.84
C SER A 123 -0.11 -17.62 -30.10
N GLY A 124 -0.42 -17.46 -28.80
CA GLY A 124 -1.08 -18.47 -27.96
C GLY A 124 -0.28 -18.83 -26.71
N ASN A 125 -0.62 -19.96 -26.11
CA ASN A 125 0.05 -20.48 -24.93
C ASN A 125 1.31 -21.27 -25.34
N GLY A 126 2.40 -20.99 -24.63
CA GLY A 126 3.68 -21.66 -24.75
C GLY A 126 3.84 -22.79 -23.73
N VAL A 127 5.09 -23.04 -23.38
CA VAL A 127 5.47 -24.11 -22.46
C VAL A 127 5.05 -23.74 -21.03
N LYS A 128 4.61 -24.76 -20.28
CA LYS A 128 4.39 -24.68 -18.84
C LYS A 128 5.73 -24.75 -18.13
N TRP A 129 5.99 -23.79 -17.24
CA TRP A 129 7.17 -23.80 -16.40
C TRP A 129 6.80 -24.10 -14.96
N SER A 130 7.68 -24.85 -14.29
CA SER A 130 7.68 -24.96 -12.84
C SER A 130 8.19 -23.67 -12.17
N SER A 131 8.04 -23.60 -10.86
CA SER A 131 8.61 -22.50 -10.05
C SER A 131 10.12 -22.38 -10.20
N GLU A 132 10.83 -23.50 -10.30
CA GLU A 132 12.29 -23.54 -10.48
C GLU A 132 12.71 -23.05 -11.86
N GLU A 133 11.95 -23.40 -12.91
CA GLU A 133 12.22 -22.93 -14.27
C GLU A 133 11.99 -21.42 -14.41
N TRP A 134 10.92 -20.91 -13.81
CA TRP A 134 10.67 -19.47 -13.68
C TRP A 134 11.81 -18.75 -12.96
N THR A 135 12.18 -19.23 -11.77
CA THR A 135 13.25 -18.65 -10.96
C THR A 135 14.56 -18.59 -11.76
N ARG A 136 14.93 -19.69 -12.43
CA ARG A 136 16.14 -19.76 -13.25
C ARG A 136 16.10 -18.78 -14.43
N PHE A 137 14.94 -18.58 -15.05
CA PHE A 137 14.75 -17.60 -16.12
C PHE A 137 14.98 -16.17 -15.61
N VAL A 138 14.40 -15.82 -14.46
CA VAL A 138 14.55 -14.48 -13.87
C VAL A 138 16.00 -14.22 -13.48
N GLU A 139 16.65 -15.16 -12.79
CA GLU A 139 18.06 -15.03 -12.42
C GLU A 139 18.99 -14.94 -13.64
N LYS A 140 18.71 -15.70 -14.70
CA LYS A 140 19.48 -15.61 -15.95
C LYS A 140 19.33 -14.22 -16.58
N SER A 141 18.14 -13.64 -16.51
CA SER A 141 17.87 -12.29 -17.01
C SER A 141 18.60 -11.24 -16.19
N GLU A 142 18.60 -11.35 -14.86
CA GLU A 142 19.37 -10.49 -13.97
C GLU A 142 20.88 -10.58 -14.28
N ARG A 143 21.44 -11.80 -14.40
CA ARG A 143 22.85 -12.00 -14.78
C ARG A 143 23.20 -11.47 -16.18
N ALA A 144 22.21 -11.35 -17.06
CA ALA A 144 22.38 -10.77 -18.39
C ALA A 144 22.34 -9.22 -18.37
N GLY A 145 22.17 -8.59 -17.20
CA GLY A 145 22.17 -7.14 -17.02
C GLY A 145 20.78 -6.50 -17.06
N TRP A 146 19.70 -7.29 -17.12
CA TRP A 146 18.35 -6.75 -17.06
C TRP A 146 18.01 -6.24 -15.67
N GLN A 147 17.31 -5.12 -15.61
CA GLN A 147 16.78 -4.51 -14.41
C GLN A 147 15.30 -4.22 -14.60
N LEU A 148 14.49 -4.56 -13.60
CA LEU A 148 13.07 -4.24 -13.57
C LEU A 148 12.88 -2.85 -12.96
N MET A 149 12.40 -1.90 -13.76
CA MET A 149 12.20 -0.51 -13.35
C MET A 149 10.85 -0.33 -12.65
N ASN A 150 9.78 -0.79 -13.30
CA ASN A 150 8.43 -0.66 -12.79
C ASN A 150 7.55 -1.85 -13.20
N THR A 151 6.53 -2.10 -12.40
CA THR A 151 5.46 -3.05 -12.68
C THR A 151 4.10 -2.43 -12.44
N GLU A 152 3.14 -2.85 -13.23
CA GLU A 152 1.74 -2.49 -13.07
C GLU A 152 0.91 -3.76 -12.96
N PHE A 153 0.02 -3.80 -11.97
CA PHE A 153 -0.99 -4.84 -11.80
C PHE A 153 -2.36 -4.20 -11.72
N ARG A 154 -3.35 -4.79 -12.41
CA ARG A 154 -4.76 -4.42 -12.24
C ARG A 154 -5.60 -5.68 -12.16
N HIS A 155 -6.36 -5.86 -11.09
CA HIS A 155 -7.34 -6.94 -11.02
C HIS A 155 -8.54 -6.57 -11.90
N VAL A 156 -8.70 -7.26 -13.03
CA VAL A 156 -9.68 -6.89 -14.08
C VAL A 156 -10.99 -7.63 -13.90
N GLN A 157 -10.94 -8.91 -13.52
CA GLN A 157 -12.13 -9.75 -13.40
C GLN A 157 -11.90 -10.84 -12.37
N PHE A 158 -12.95 -11.16 -11.63
CA PHE A 158 -13.02 -12.31 -10.74
C PHE A 158 -14.24 -13.16 -11.06
N ASP A 159 -14.00 -14.43 -11.36
CA ASP A 159 -15.02 -15.44 -11.58
C ASP A 159 -15.00 -16.45 -10.42
N SER A 160 -16.05 -16.42 -9.61
CA SER A 160 -16.34 -17.41 -8.59
C SER A 160 -17.66 -18.06 -8.96
N ASP A 161 -17.62 -19.27 -9.52
CA ASP A 161 -18.86 -20.03 -9.70
C ASP A 161 -19.15 -20.79 -8.41
N LEU A 162 -20.27 -20.43 -7.76
CA LEU A 162 -20.78 -21.11 -6.57
C LEU A 162 -21.16 -22.58 -6.87
N ALA A 163 -21.14 -23.00 -8.14
CA ALA A 163 -21.35 -24.39 -8.58
C ALA A 163 -20.09 -25.29 -8.51
N GLY A 164 -18.99 -24.83 -7.90
CA GLY A 164 -17.81 -25.67 -7.61
C GLY A 164 -16.70 -25.64 -8.65
N GLN A 165 -16.69 -24.65 -9.55
CA GLN A 165 -15.52 -24.41 -10.41
C GLN A 165 -14.39 -23.73 -9.61
N PRO A 166 -13.12 -23.91 -10.01
CA PRO A 166 -12.02 -23.18 -9.42
C PRO A 166 -12.22 -21.66 -9.52
N LEU A 167 -11.87 -20.94 -8.46
CA LEU A 167 -11.83 -19.47 -8.46
C LEU A 167 -10.85 -18.98 -9.51
N ARG A 168 -11.22 -17.94 -10.27
CA ARG A 168 -10.39 -17.41 -11.34
C ARG A 168 -10.31 -15.89 -11.29
N SER A 169 -9.09 -15.39 -11.07
CA SER A 169 -8.76 -13.98 -11.26
C SER A 169 -8.12 -13.74 -12.61
N ARG A 170 -8.52 -12.66 -13.29
CA ARG A 170 -7.80 -12.10 -14.43
C ARG A 170 -7.11 -10.82 -13.98
N VAL A 171 -5.78 -10.81 -14.07
CA VAL A 171 -4.94 -9.67 -13.70
C VAL A 171 -4.24 -9.18 -14.95
N TYR A 172 -4.35 -7.88 -15.24
CA TYR A 172 -3.48 -7.21 -16.18
C TYR A 172 -2.12 -7.01 -15.53
N PHE A 173 -1.06 -7.35 -16.26
CA PHE A 173 0.32 -7.18 -15.82
C PHE A 173 1.14 -6.49 -16.91
N ARG A 174 1.98 -5.55 -16.50
CA ARG A 174 2.99 -4.91 -17.35
C ARG A 174 4.28 -4.75 -16.56
N ALA A 175 5.43 -4.94 -17.22
CA ALA A 175 6.73 -4.75 -16.64
C ALA A 175 7.62 -3.94 -17.58
N HIS A 176 8.32 -2.95 -17.04
CA HIS A 176 9.28 -2.16 -17.80
C HIS A 176 10.67 -2.58 -17.37
N LEU A 177 11.43 -3.15 -18.30
CA LEU A 177 12.79 -3.62 -18.08
C LEU A 177 13.78 -2.81 -18.91
N VAL A 178 14.99 -2.65 -18.38
CA VAL A 178 16.10 -2.00 -19.05
C VAL A 178 17.35 -2.86 -18.96
N ASN A 179 18.19 -2.79 -19.98
CA ASN A 179 19.53 -3.32 -19.96
C ASN A 179 20.48 -2.20 -20.39
N ALA A 180 21.15 -1.58 -19.43
CA ALA A 180 21.97 -0.40 -19.67
C ALA A 180 23.22 -0.71 -20.50
N GLU A 181 23.81 -1.90 -20.34
CA GLU A 181 25.01 -2.32 -21.07
C GLU A 181 24.72 -2.53 -22.56
N ARG A 182 23.50 -3.00 -22.88
CA ARG A 182 23.05 -3.26 -24.26
C ARG A 182 22.27 -2.11 -24.88
N PHE A 183 21.96 -1.08 -24.09
CA PHE A 183 21.05 0.01 -24.47
C PHE A 183 19.66 -0.50 -24.90
N GLU A 184 19.19 -1.60 -24.31
CA GLU A 184 17.91 -2.24 -24.62
C GLU A 184 16.84 -1.92 -23.58
N ARG A 185 15.57 -1.93 -24.01
CA ARG A 185 14.40 -1.78 -23.14
C ARG A 185 13.28 -2.72 -23.59
N ALA A 186 12.57 -3.31 -22.63
CA ALA A 186 11.41 -4.17 -22.86
C ALA A 186 10.22 -3.68 -22.02
N VAL A 187 9.01 -3.71 -22.58
CA VAL A 187 7.82 -3.05 -22.03
C VAL A 187 6.56 -3.88 -22.24
#